data_AF-A0A1C3CV90-F1
#
_entry.id   AF-A0A1C3CV90-F1
#
_cell.length_a   1.000
_cell.length_b   1.000
_cell.length_c   1.000
_cell.angle_alpha   90.00
_cell.angle_beta   90.00
_cell.angle_gamma   90.00
#
_symmetry.space_group_name_H-M   'P 1'
#
loop_
_entity.id
_entity.type
_entity.pdbx_description
1 polymer ?
#
loop_
_entity_poly.entity_id
_entity_poly.type
_entity_poly.pdbx_seq_one_letter_code
_entity_poly.pdbx_strand_id
1 'polypeptide(L)'
;MSEDNLELDLLTNLEKIDISKLGGLHVVPMYNIYGHLDTPYLISRFAGRSEDDSLWLSFYSEYPDESKDFSATGQFFKFGEEWRSFIYNKVHSLHGGNHKKIQKRRSDLKNAIAQALNEPNIRKAGLLIHALGDSYAHTKGKLNTAEETAYGEIIGHGLASICFHDPDKAFRISNRDKYIEFITELFELLKTENADEVKFRNYVNQVKGASCTKDDCAIDELNLVAEHKKIHNFLFDNLHTIPSIQEEELLNAFSLIQD
;
A
#
# COMPACT_ATOMS: atom_id res chain seq x y z
N MET A 1 -36.96 13.74 -16.37
CA MET A 1 -35.57 13.22 -16.41
C MET A 1 -35.41 12.34 -15.20
N SER A 2 -35.12 11.05 -15.39
CA SER A 2 -34.92 10.10 -14.28
C SER A 2 -33.57 10.35 -13.61
N GLU A 3 -33.49 10.12 -12.31
CA GLU A 3 -32.27 10.25 -11.50
C GLU A 3 -31.11 9.39 -12.07
N ASP A 4 -31.44 8.25 -12.70
CA ASP A 4 -30.47 7.36 -13.37
C ASP A 4 -29.67 8.02 -14.52
N ASN A 5 -30.22 9.07 -15.15
CA ASN A 5 -29.52 9.78 -16.22
C ASN A 5 -28.60 10.91 -15.70
N LEU A 6 -28.71 11.29 -14.43
CA LEU A 6 -27.82 12.26 -13.80
C LEU A 6 -26.54 11.59 -13.28
N GLU A 7 -26.63 10.32 -12.88
CA GLU A 7 -25.52 9.55 -12.36
C GLU A 7 -24.55 9.10 -13.49
N LEU A 8 -25.10 8.78 -14.68
CA LEU A 8 -24.30 8.44 -15.86
C LEU A 8 -23.53 9.65 -16.44
N ASP A 9 -24.11 10.85 -16.39
CA ASP A 9 -23.47 12.10 -16.86
C ASP A 9 -22.40 12.62 -15.88
N LEU A 10 -22.43 12.19 -14.62
CA LEU A 10 -21.35 12.41 -13.64
C LEU A 10 -20.18 11.45 -13.85
N LEU A 11 -20.43 10.23 -14.32
CA LEU A 11 -19.38 9.23 -14.59
C LEU A 11 -18.58 9.56 -15.86
N THR A 12 -19.21 10.10 -16.90
CA THR A 12 -18.51 10.52 -18.14
C THR A 12 -17.76 11.85 -18.04
N ASN A 13 -18.06 12.69 -17.03
CA ASN A 13 -17.35 13.95 -16.81
C ASN A 13 -16.17 13.84 -15.81
N LEU A 14 -15.97 12.69 -15.18
CA LEU A 14 -14.79 12.44 -14.33
C LEU A 14 -13.50 12.19 -15.13
N GLU A 15 -13.59 11.93 -16.44
CA GLU A 15 -12.43 11.76 -17.33
C GLU A 15 -11.65 13.06 -17.62
N LYS A 16 -11.99 14.20 -17.00
CA LYS A 16 -11.25 15.47 -17.21
C LYS A 16 -11.00 16.28 -15.94
N ILE A 17 -10.80 15.63 -14.81
CA ILE A 17 -10.04 16.28 -13.74
C ILE A 17 -8.58 16.21 -14.14
N ASP A 18 -8.09 17.32 -14.68
CA ASP A 18 -6.67 17.52 -14.97
C ASP A 18 -5.91 17.68 -13.65
N ILE A 19 -5.53 16.54 -13.06
CA ILE A 19 -4.81 16.41 -11.78
C ILE A 19 -3.50 17.21 -11.81
N SER A 20 -2.96 17.51 -12.99
CA SER A 20 -1.77 18.35 -13.16
C SER A 20 -1.97 19.82 -12.76
N LYS A 21 -3.22 20.28 -12.61
CA LYS A 21 -3.57 21.65 -12.19
C LYS A 21 -3.68 21.84 -10.68
N LEU A 22 -3.58 20.78 -9.87
CA LEU A 22 -3.60 20.84 -8.40
C LEU A 22 -2.24 21.19 -7.77
N GLY A 23 -1.27 21.65 -8.57
CA GLY A 23 0.01 22.14 -8.09
C GLY A 23 1.07 21.04 -8.01
N GLY A 24 1.80 20.82 -9.10
CA GLY A 24 3.19 20.33 -9.05
C GLY A 24 3.45 18.89 -8.59
N LEU A 25 2.43 18.09 -8.24
CA LEU A 25 2.55 16.64 -8.15
C LEU A 25 2.02 16.02 -9.44
N HIS A 26 2.94 15.62 -10.32
CA HIS A 26 2.66 14.54 -11.25
C HIS A 26 2.51 13.26 -10.43
N VAL A 27 1.28 12.96 -10.01
CA VAL A 27 0.92 11.68 -9.41
C VAL A 27 0.85 10.67 -10.56
N VAL A 28 1.96 9.98 -10.80
CA VAL A 28 1.95 8.70 -11.50
C VAL A 28 2.34 7.66 -10.45
N PRO A 29 1.38 6.94 -9.87
CA PRO A 29 1.65 5.96 -8.82
C PRO A 29 2.44 4.77 -9.41
N MET A 30 3.55 4.41 -8.75
CA MET A 30 4.34 3.19 -9.02
C MET A 30 4.21 2.16 -7.88
N TYR A 31 3.12 2.20 -7.12
CA TYR A 31 2.17 1.11 -6.89
C TYR A 31 0.85 1.69 -7.37
N ASN A 32 0.00 1.00 -8.13
CA ASN A 32 -1.27 1.64 -8.48
C ASN A 32 -2.00 1.99 -7.17
N ILE A 33 -2.60 3.18 -7.06
CA ILE A 33 -3.24 3.76 -5.84
C ILE A 33 -3.99 2.69 -5.02
N TYR A 34 -4.61 1.73 -5.69
CA TYR A 34 -5.34 0.60 -5.12
C TYR A 34 -4.55 -0.29 -4.13
N GLY A 35 -3.23 -0.41 -4.27
CA GLY A 35 -2.38 -1.29 -3.44
C GLY A 35 -2.10 -0.72 -2.04
N HIS A 36 -1.51 0.47 -1.97
CA HIS A 36 -1.10 1.09 -0.71
C HIS A 36 -2.16 2.04 -0.15
N LEU A 37 -3.09 2.54 -0.96
CA LEU A 37 -4.22 3.34 -0.50
C LEU A 37 -5.45 2.48 -0.18
N ASP A 38 -6.02 1.79 -1.17
CA ASP A 38 -7.35 1.17 -0.99
C ASP A 38 -7.31 -0.09 -0.13
N THR A 39 -6.27 -0.92 -0.26
CA THR A 39 -6.17 -2.17 0.49
C THR A 39 -6.13 -1.94 2.00
N PRO A 40 -5.27 -1.05 2.57
CA PRO A 40 -5.28 -0.79 4.01
C PRO A 40 -6.62 -0.25 4.52
N TYR A 41 -7.30 0.62 3.74
CA TYR A 41 -8.64 1.07 4.10
C TYR A 41 -9.61 -0.10 4.19
N LEU A 42 -9.75 -0.89 3.12
CA LEU A 42 -10.71 -1.99 3.03
C LEU A 42 -10.49 -3.02 4.15
N ILE A 43 -9.25 -3.45 4.33
CA ILE A 43 -8.92 -4.47 5.34
C ILE A 43 -9.13 -3.92 6.75
N SER A 44 -8.80 -2.65 7.01
CA SER A 44 -9.09 -1.98 8.27
C SER A 44 -10.60 -1.91 8.58
N ARG A 45 -11.43 -1.60 7.57
CA ARG A 45 -12.88 -1.61 7.70
C ARG A 45 -13.41 -3.02 8.02
N PHE A 46 -12.92 -4.05 7.32
CA PHE A 46 -13.32 -5.44 7.61
C PHE A 46 -12.87 -5.87 9.01
N ALA A 47 -11.70 -5.42 9.45
CA ALA A 47 -11.18 -5.68 10.78
C ALA A 47 -11.96 -4.96 11.91
N GLY A 48 -12.97 -4.16 11.59
CA GLY A 48 -13.86 -3.51 12.55
C GLY A 48 -13.29 -2.23 13.16
N ARG A 49 -12.25 -1.64 12.56
CA ARG A 49 -11.74 -0.32 12.96
C ARG A 49 -12.78 0.77 12.66
N SER A 50 -12.59 1.98 13.20
CA SER A 50 -13.45 3.12 12.85
C SER A 50 -13.19 3.57 11.41
N GLU A 51 -14.11 4.33 10.82
CA GLU A 51 -13.90 4.84 9.45
C GLU A 51 -12.74 5.83 9.39
N ASP A 52 -12.63 6.70 10.39
CA ASP A 52 -11.53 7.66 10.52
C ASP A 52 -10.17 6.96 10.62
N ASP A 53 -10.03 5.95 11.50
CA ASP A 53 -8.80 5.15 11.59
C ASP A 53 -8.43 4.51 10.25
N SER A 54 -9.42 3.94 9.54
CA SER A 54 -9.18 3.29 8.24
C SER A 54 -8.71 4.28 7.17
N LEU A 55 -9.26 5.50 7.16
CA LEU A 55 -8.85 6.57 6.24
C LEU A 55 -7.44 7.05 6.54
N TRP A 56 -7.08 7.25 7.82
CA TRP A 56 -5.73 7.64 8.20
C TRP A 56 -4.69 6.54 7.96
N LEU A 57 -5.03 5.28 8.25
CA LEU A 57 -4.17 4.14 7.93
C LEU A 57 -3.87 4.07 6.44
N SER A 58 -4.90 4.23 5.61
CA SER A 58 -4.79 4.27 4.16
C SER A 58 -3.89 5.41 3.68
N PHE A 59 -4.17 6.65 4.13
CA PHE A 59 -3.35 7.80 3.76
C PHE A 59 -1.87 7.62 4.12
N TYR A 60 -1.57 7.21 5.36
CA TYR A 60 -0.18 7.05 5.79
C TYR A 60 0.51 5.80 5.23
N SER A 61 -0.25 4.85 4.68
CA SER A 61 0.31 3.75 3.91
C SER A 61 0.70 4.19 2.50
N GLU A 62 0.00 5.15 1.90
CA GLU A 62 0.34 5.70 0.57
C GLU A 62 1.43 6.79 0.65
N TYR A 63 1.47 7.55 1.76
CA TYR A 63 2.33 8.73 1.89
C TYR A 63 3.81 8.56 1.49
N PRO A 64 4.50 7.43 1.81
CA PRO A 64 5.88 7.24 1.37
C PRO A 64 6.08 7.31 -0.14
N ASP A 65 5.13 6.84 -0.94
CA ASP A 65 5.21 6.85 -2.40
C ASP A 65 4.95 8.25 -2.99
N GLU A 66 4.08 9.03 -2.37
CA GLU A 66 3.72 10.39 -2.81
C GLU A 66 4.77 11.44 -2.46
N SER A 67 5.49 11.26 -1.37
CA SER A 67 6.53 12.19 -0.94
C SER A 67 7.84 11.98 -1.71
N LYS A 68 8.28 12.97 -2.49
CA LYS A 68 9.62 12.94 -3.15
C LYS A 68 10.78 12.72 -2.18
N ASP A 69 10.60 13.04 -0.90
CA ASP A 69 11.62 12.85 0.13
C ASP A 69 11.69 11.44 0.67
N PHE A 70 10.66 10.62 0.43
CA PHE A 70 10.54 9.26 0.96
C PHE A 70 10.30 8.21 -0.11
N SER A 71 9.94 8.60 -1.34
CA SER A 71 9.67 7.64 -2.40
C SER A 71 10.96 7.09 -3.00
N ALA A 72 10.94 5.80 -3.37
CA ALA A 72 12.07 5.13 -3.99
C ALA A 72 12.59 5.89 -5.24
N THR A 73 11.67 6.42 -6.04
CA THR A 73 11.96 7.18 -7.26
C THR A 73 12.49 8.58 -6.96
N GLY A 74 11.94 9.27 -5.96
CA GLY A 74 12.40 10.59 -5.52
C GLY A 74 13.83 10.56 -4.98
N GLN A 75 14.22 9.46 -4.31
CA GLN A 75 15.59 9.27 -3.83
C GLN A 75 16.59 8.86 -4.91
N PHE A 76 16.15 8.41 -6.08
CA PHE A 76 17.04 7.94 -7.14
C PHE A 76 18.05 9.02 -7.59
N PHE A 77 17.61 10.27 -7.69
CA PHE A 77 18.43 11.40 -8.14
C PHE A 77 19.10 12.17 -7.01
N LYS A 78 18.93 11.76 -5.75
CA LYS A 78 19.47 12.47 -4.59
C LYS A 78 20.83 11.94 -4.18
N PHE A 79 21.69 12.85 -3.72
CA PHE A 79 23.00 12.55 -3.16
C PHE A 79 22.87 12.27 -1.67
N GLY A 80 23.24 11.07 -1.22
CA GLY A 80 23.15 10.64 0.19
C GLY A 80 22.90 9.13 0.29
N GLU A 81 23.96 8.34 0.44
CA GLU A 81 23.86 6.87 0.39
C GLU A 81 23.10 6.30 1.59
N GLU A 82 23.28 6.86 2.79
CA GLU A 82 22.65 6.35 4.02
C GLU A 82 21.14 6.54 4.02
N TRP A 83 20.65 7.76 3.76
CA TRP A 83 19.21 8.03 3.73
C TRP A 83 18.51 7.24 2.62
N ARG A 84 19.12 7.19 1.43
CA ARG A 84 18.60 6.38 0.32
C ARG A 84 18.54 4.90 0.68
N SER A 85 19.59 4.37 1.31
CA SER A 85 19.62 2.98 1.78
C SER A 85 18.53 2.72 2.82
N PHE A 86 18.32 3.65 3.76
CA PHE A 86 17.22 3.58 4.71
C PHE A 86 15.86 3.55 4.00
N ILE A 87 15.59 4.48 3.09
CA ILE A 87 14.33 4.50 2.33
C ILE A 87 14.13 3.18 1.58
N TYR A 88 15.17 2.68 0.91
CA TYR A 88 15.03 1.48 0.09
C TYR A 88 14.84 0.24 0.95
N ASN A 89 15.71 0.01 1.93
CA ASN A 89 15.67 -1.21 2.74
C ASN A 89 14.56 -1.20 3.79
N LYS A 90 14.33 -0.05 4.43
CA LYS A 90 13.40 0.06 5.55
C LYS A 90 12.03 0.52 5.11
N VAL A 91 11.89 1.53 4.26
CA VAL A 91 10.56 2.01 3.88
C VAL A 91 9.97 1.10 2.80
N HIS A 92 10.72 0.87 1.71
CA HIS A 92 10.24 0.10 0.57
C HIS A 92 10.59 -1.39 0.58
N SER A 93 11.13 -1.90 1.68
CA SER A 93 11.50 -3.32 1.85
C SER A 93 12.36 -3.90 0.69
N LEU A 94 13.18 -3.09 0.00
CA LEU A 94 14.14 -3.50 -1.03
C LEU A 94 15.44 -4.06 -0.41
N HIS A 95 15.29 -4.89 0.61
CA HIS A 95 16.37 -5.34 1.50
C HIS A 95 17.17 -6.54 0.96
N GLY A 96 16.74 -7.14 -0.15
CA GLY A 96 17.36 -8.32 -0.74
C GLY A 96 17.37 -9.56 0.18
N GLY A 97 18.04 -10.61 -0.25
CA GLY A 97 18.22 -11.82 0.55
C GLY A 97 17.17 -12.91 0.30
N ASN A 98 17.33 -14.01 1.04
CA ASN A 98 16.57 -15.24 0.86
C ASN A 98 15.30 -15.28 1.70
N HIS A 99 14.50 -16.32 1.48
CA HIS A 99 13.27 -16.61 2.22
C HIS A 99 13.35 -16.41 3.74
N LYS A 100 14.45 -16.81 4.41
CA LYS A 100 14.60 -16.61 5.86
C LYS A 100 14.65 -15.13 6.26
N LYS A 101 15.37 -14.30 5.48
CA LYS A 101 15.41 -12.85 5.70
C LYS A 101 14.05 -12.21 5.45
N ILE A 102 13.34 -12.64 4.41
CA ILE A 102 11.98 -12.17 4.10
C ILE A 102 11.03 -12.48 5.26
N GLN A 103 11.04 -13.71 5.78
CA GLN A 103 10.21 -14.08 6.92
C GLN A 103 10.53 -13.27 8.17
N LYS A 104 11.82 -13.08 8.47
CA LYS A 104 12.24 -12.22 9.59
C LYS A 104 11.71 -10.80 9.40
N ARG A 105 11.89 -10.23 8.21
CA ARG A 105 11.43 -8.87 7.87
C ARG A 105 9.92 -8.71 8.08
N ARG A 106 9.12 -9.62 7.51
CA ARG A 106 7.66 -9.64 7.69
C ARG A 106 7.32 -9.74 9.17
N SER A 107 7.95 -10.66 9.92
CA SER A 107 7.73 -10.79 11.36
C SER A 107 8.05 -9.51 12.14
N ASP A 108 9.20 -8.88 11.88
CA ASP A 108 9.60 -7.64 12.55
C ASP A 108 8.59 -6.51 12.27
N LEU A 109 8.15 -6.38 11.01
CA LEU A 109 7.13 -5.41 10.59
C LEU A 109 5.78 -5.66 11.30
N LYS A 110 5.30 -6.91 11.34
CA LYS A 110 4.06 -7.27 12.05
C LYS A 110 4.14 -6.90 13.53
N ASN A 111 5.28 -7.15 14.18
CA ASN A 111 5.49 -6.78 15.58
C ASN A 111 5.54 -5.26 15.79
N ALA A 112 6.15 -4.51 14.86
CA ALA A 112 6.20 -3.06 14.92
C ALA A 112 4.80 -2.44 14.70
N ILE A 113 4.02 -2.97 13.76
CA ILE A 113 2.63 -2.55 13.52
C ILE A 113 1.79 -2.80 14.77
N ALA A 114 1.87 -4.00 15.36
CA ALA A 114 1.14 -4.33 16.57
C ALA A 114 1.47 -3.37 17.73
N GLN A 115 2.72 -2.94 17.87
CA GLN A 115 3.12 -1.93 18.85
C GLN A 115 2.56 -0.54 18.50
N ALA A 116 2.70 -0.11 17.26
CA ALA A 116 2.22 1.20 16.78
C ALA A 116 0.69 1.35 16.90
N LEU A 117 -0.07 0.26 16.75
CA LEU A 117 -1.52 0.25 16.93
C LEU A 117 -1.97 0.51 18.39
N ASN A 118 -1.06 0.40 19.36
CA ASN A 118 -1.34 0.77 20.76
C ASN A 118 -0.98 2.24 21.07
N GLU A 119 -0.37 2.96 20.12
CA GLU A 119 -0.06 4.37 20.27
C GLU A 119 -1.31 5.23 19.96
N PRO A 120 -1.45 6.43 20.55
CA PRO A 120 -2.61 7.30 20.27
C PRO A 120 -2.70 7.80 18.82
N ASN A 121 -1.60 7.75 18.06
CA ASN A 121 -1.52 8.24 16.70
C ASN A 121 -1.25 7.08 15.73
N ILE A 122 -2.22 6.81 14.85
CA ILE A 122 -2.18 5.67 13.93
C ILE A 122 -1.22 5.84 12.75
N ARG A 123 -0.65 7.04 12.58
CA ARG A 123 0.28 7.38 11.51
C ARG A 123 1.45 6.40 11.40
N LYS A 124 2.07 6.08 12.52
CA LYS A 124 3.20 5.13 12.57
C LYS A 124 2.78 3.74 12.07
N ALA A 125 1.56 3.30 12.41
CA ALA A 125 1.04 2.03 11.93
C ALA A 125 0.84 2.06 10.40
N GLY A 126 0.30 3.15 9.85
CA GLY A 126 0.15 3.32 8.39
C GLY A 126 1.49 3.23 7.64
N LEU A 127 2.51 3.97 8.11
CA LEU A 127 3.86 3.91 7.54
C LEU A 127 4.47 2.49 7.57
N LEU A 128 4.22 1.74 8.63
CA LEU A 128 4.71 0.37 8.75
C LEU A 128 3.90 -0.63 7.89
N ILE A 129 2.60 -0.37 7.67
CA ILE A 129 1.75 -1.16 6.79
C ILE A 129 2.19 -1.04 5.34
N HIS A 130 2.58 0.16 4.89
CA HIS A 130 3.25 0.36 3.61
C HIS A 130 4.41 -0.63 3.43
N ALA A 131 5.38 -0.60 4.36
CA ALA A 131 6.55 -1.45 4.30
C ALA A 131 6.23 -2.94 4.40
N LEU A 132 5.13 -3.30 5.09
CA LEU A 132 4.61 -4.67 5.11
C LEU A 132 4.09 -5.08 3.72
N GLY A 133 3.27 -4.26 3.07
CA GLY A 133 2.81 -4.49 1.70
C GLY A 133 3.99 -4.72 0.74
N ASP A 134 4.96 -3.80 0.76
CA ASP A 134 6.18 -3.90 -0.04
C ASP A 134 6.99 -5.16 0.26
N SER A 135 7.01 -5.65 1.52
CA SER A 135 7.72 -6.90 1.85
C SER A 135 7.09 -8.16 1.23
N TYR A 136 5.83 -8.09 0.79
CA TYR A 136 5.19 -9.16 0.02
C TYR A 136 5.44 -8.99 -1.46
N ALA A 137 5.26 -7.78 -1.97
CA ALA A 137 5.23 -7.55 -3.40
C ALA A 137 6.64 -7.38 -3.99
N HIS A 138 7.62 -6.89 -3.23
CA HIS A 138 9.03 -6.84 -3.62
C HIS A 138 9.80 -8.17 -3.44
N THR A 139 9.15 -9.30 -3.75
CA THR A 139 9.81 -10.61 -3.79
C THR A 139 9.57 -11.32 -5.12
N LYS A 140 10.53 -12.13 -5.54
CA LYS A 140 10.39 -13.07 -6.66
C LYS A 140 10.34 -14.51 -6.15
N GLY A 141 9.83 -15.41 -6.98
CA GLY A 141 9.62 -16.81 -6.61
C GLY A 141 8.31 -17.05 -5.87
N LYS A 142 8.03 -18.32 -5.57
CA LYS A 142 6.79 -18.74 -4.92
C LYS A 142 6.80 -18.33 -3.44
N LEU A 143 5.65 -17.83 -2.96
CA LEU A 143 5.46 -17.45 -1.56
C LEU A 143 5.85 -18.60 -0.62
N ASN A 144 6.59 -18.28 0.44
CA ASN A 144 6.94 -19.20 1.51
C ASN A 144 7.73 -20.44 1.07
N THR A 145 8.52 -20.33 0.00
CA THR A 145 9.46 -21.39 -0.42
C THR A 145 10.90 -20.92 -0.40
N ALA A 146 11.85 -21.87 -0.46
CA ALA A 146 13.28 -21.55 -0.56
C ALA A 146 13.66 -20.76 -1.82
N GLU A 147 12.78 -20.72 -2.82
CA GLU A 147 12.93 -19.96 -4.06
C GLU A 147 12.54 -18.49 -3.88
N GLU A 148 11.83 -18.15 -2.79
CA GLU A 148 11.44 -16.78 -2.50
C GLU A 148 12.68 -15.94 -2.16
N THR A 149 12.87 -14.86 -2.90
CA THR A 149 13.99 -13.93 -2.72
C THR A 149 13.50 -12.50 -2.85
N ALA A 150 13.97 -11.61 -1.96
CA ALA A 150 13.61 -10.20 -2.01
C ALA A 150 14.43 -9.48 -3.08
N TYR A 151 13.85 -8.44 -3.69
CA TYR A 151 14.62 -7.50 -4.48
C TYR A 151 15.54 -6.71 -3.54
N GLY A 152 16.79 -6.51 -3.97
CA GLY A 152 17.74 -5.64 -3.28
C GLY A 152 17.76 -4.25 -3.91
N GLU A 153 18.33 -3.28 -3.20
CA GLU A 153 18.48 -1.89 -3.64
C GLU A 153 18.86 -1.78 -5.13
N ILE A 154 19.94 -2.47 -5.54
CA ILE A 154 20.52 -2.46 -6.90
C ILE A 154 19.55 -2.95 -7.99
N ILE A 155 18.73 -3.96 -7.69
CA ILE A 155 17.78 -4.53 -8.67
C ILE A 155 16.47 -3.72 -8.65
N GLY A 156 16.15 -3.05 -7.54
CA GLY A 156 15.03 -2.12 -7.39
C GLY A 156 15.26 -0.71 -7.96
N HIS A 157 16.47 -0.38 -8.40
CA HIS A 157 16.88 0.96 -8.87
C HIS A 157 16.29 1.40 -10.25
N GLY A 158 15.07 0.98 -10.60
CA GLY A 158 14.32 1.52 -11.75
C GLY A 158 14.19 0.60 -12.96
N LEU A 159 14.90 -0.53 -13.06
CA LEU A 159 14.74 -1.45 -14.20
C LEU A 159 13.48 -2.32 -14.13
N ALA A 160 12.99 -2.67 -12.93
CA ALA A 160 11.73 -3.39 -12.77
C ALA A 160 10.50 -2.46 -12.91
N SER A 161 10.62 -1.23 -12.39
CA SER A 161 9.56 -0.19 -12.48
C SER A 161 9.47 0.49 -13.86
N ILE A 162 10.55 0.49 -14.67
CA ILE A 162 10.58 1.15 -16.00
C ILE A 162 10.61 0.15 -17.17
N CYS A 163 11.09 -1.10 -17.00
CA CYS A 163 11.28 -1.99 -18.16
C CYS A 163 10.63 -3.36 -18.08
N PHE A 164 10.52 -4.03 -16.92
CA PHE A 164 9.93 -5.38 -16.90
C PHE A 164 9.29 -5.72 -15.55
N HIS A 165 8.00 -6.07 -15.61
CA HIS A 165 7.27 -6.72 -14.52
C HIS A 165 7.12 -5.93 -13.23
N ASP A 166 6.46 -4.77 -13.30
CA ASP A 166 5.83 -4.07 -12.18
C ASP A 166 5.33 -5.08 -11.10
N PRO A 167 6.09 -5.26 -9.99
CA PRO A 167 5.77 -6.21 -8.91
C PRO A 167 4.55 -5.79 -8.11
N ASP A 168 4.09 -4.58 -8.37
CA ASP A 168 3.12 -3.80 -7.62
C ASP A 168 1.69 -4.13 -8.09
N LYS A 169 1.60 -4.92 -9.16
CA LYS A 169 0.37 -5.50 -9.67
C LYS A 169 -0.08 -6.69 -8.83
N ALA A 170 -0.78 -6.39 -7.74
CA ALA A 170 -1.39 -7.36 -6.84
C ALA A 170 -2.22 -8.44 -7.57
N PHE A 171 -2.87 -8.08 -8.69
CA PHE A 171 -3.76 -8.98 -9.44
C PHE A 171 -3.09 -9.77 -10.56
N ARG A 172 -1.77 -9.71 -10.69
CA ARG A 172 -1.06 -10.74 -11.46
C ARG A 172 -1.21 -12.09 -10.78
N ILE A 173 -1.51 -13.11 -11.58
CA ILE A 173 -1.71 -14.49 -11.08
C ILE A 173 -0.50 -14.96 -10.23
N SER A 174 0.72 -14.61 -10.62
CA SER A 174 1.94 -14.96 -9.87
C SER A 174 2.08 -14.28 -8.50
N ASN A 175 1.38 -13.15 -8.29
CA ASN A 175 1.44 -12.34 -7.08
C ASN A 175 0.21 -12.54 -6.18
N ARG A 176 -0.86 -13.13 -6.71
CA ARG A 176 -2.15 -13.31 -6.03
C ARG A 176 -2.01 -14.00 -4.67
N ASP A 177 -1.24 -15.07 -4.58
CA ASP A 177 -1.02 -15.78 -3.31
C ASP A 177 -0.32 -14.87 -2.26
N LYS A 178 0.61 -14.02 -2.70
CA LYS A 178 1.31 -13.07 -1.83
C LYS A 178 0.37 -11.96 -1.37
N TYR A 179 -0.48 -11.46 -2.27
CA TYR A 179 -1.48 -10.45 -1.92
C TYR A 179 -2.52 -11.01 -0.93
N ILE A 180 -3.00 -12.23 -1.13
CA ILE A 180 -3.91 -12.90 -0.19
C ILE A 180 -3.27 -13.07 1.19
N GLU A 181 -2.01 -13.49 1.24
CA GLU A 181 -1.28 -13.62 2.50
C GLU A 181 -1.14 -12.26 3.20
N PHE A 182 -0.76 -11.21 2.45
CA PHE A 182 -0.67 -9.84 2.96
C PHE A 182 -1.99 -9.36 3.57
N ILE A 183 -3.11 -9.43 2.84
CA ILE A 183 -4.40 -8.95 3.35
C ILE A 183 -4.92 -9.79 4.52
N THR A 184 -4.55 -11.08 4.59
CA THR A 184 -4.89 -11.96 5.72
C THR A 184 -4.12 -11.58 6.96
N GLU A 185 -2.82 -11.37 6.85
CA GLU A 185 -1.98 -10.94 7.96
C GLU A 185 -2.36 -9.53 8.43
N LEU A 186 -2.66 -8.63 7.49
CA LEU A 186 -3.12 -7.28 7.81
C LEU A 186 -4.49 -7.30 8.52
N PHE A 187 -5.42 -8.15 8.08
CA PHE A 187 -6.72 -8.32 8.74
C PHE A 187 -6.54 -8.76 10.19
N GLU A 188 -5.72 -9.78 10.43
CA GLU A 188 -5.47 -10.28 11.79
C GLU A 188 -4.77 -9.24 12.68
N LEU A 189 -3.84 -8.46 12.14
CA LEU A 189 -3.20 -7.37 12.88
C LEU A 189 -4.17 -6.25 13.28
N LEU A 190 -5.08 -5.89 12.37
CA LEU A 190 -6.02 -4.79 12.57
C LEU A 190 -7.28 -5.23 13.32
N LYS A 191 -7.51 -6.53 13.50
CA LYS A 191 -8.76 -7.11 14.02
C LYS A 191 -9.16 -6.50 15.37
N THR A 192 -10.45 -6.19 15.48
CA THR A 192 -11.11 -5.75 16.71
C THR A 192 -12.26 -6.70 17.05
N GLU A 193 -12.96 -6.45 18.16
CA GLU A 193 -14.19 -7.17 18.50
C GLU A 193 -15.33 -6.97 17.48
N ASN A 194 -15.28 -5.90 16.68
CA ASN A 194 -16.30 -5.54 15.70
C ASN A 194 -15.98 -6.04 14.28
N ALA A 195 -15.02 -6.96 14.13
CA ALA A 195 -14.57 -7.43 12.82
C ALA A 195 -15.68 -8.17 12.04
N ASP A 196 -15.84 -7.84 10.77
CA ASP A 196 -16.70 -8.53 9.82
C ASP A 196 -15.89 -9.60 9.06
N GLU A 197 -15.67 -10.72 9.73
CA GLU A 197 -14.92 -11.84 9.13
C GLU A 197 -15.63 -12.45 7.91
N VAL A 198 -16.95 -12.33 7.81
CA VAL A 198 -17.71 -12.85 6.67
C VAL A 198 -17.40 -12.02 5.44
N LYS A 199 -17.45 -10.69 5.55
CA LYS A 199 -17.09 -9.78 4.46
C LYS A 199 -15.62 -9.93 4.07
N PHE A 200 -14.73 -10.08 5.04
CA PHE A 200 -13.30 -10.37 4.76
C PHE A 200 -13.12 -11.69 3.98
N ARG A 201 -13.72 -12.79 4.44
CA ARG A 201 -13.63 -14.09 3.74
C ARG A 201 -14.22 -14.02 2.33
N ASN A 202 -15.32 -13.30 2.15
CA ASN A 202 -15.92 -13.08 0.83
C ASN A 202 -14.96 -12.32 -0.09
N TYR A 203 -14.33 -11.25 0.41
CA TYR A 203 -13.32 -10.50 -0.33
C TYR A 203 -12.12 -11.38 -0.73
N VAL A 204 -11.58 -12.18 0.20
CA VAL A 204 -10.50 -13.14 -0.10
C VAL A 204 -10.93 -14.14 -1.19
N ASN A 205 -12.16 -14.64 -1.14
CA ASN A 205 -12.67 -15.56 -2.15
C ASN A 205 -12.85 -14.90 -3.52
N GLN A 206 -13.28 -13.63 -3.55
CA GLN A 206 -13.35 -12.84 -4.78
C GLN A 206 -11.96 -12.65 -5.38
N VAL A 207 -10.96 -12.23 -4.59
CA VAL A 207 -9.56 -12.09 -5.03
C VAL A 207 -9.02 -13.42 -5.57
N LYS A 208 -9.28 -14.55 -4.89
CA LYS A 208 -8.88 -15.90 -5.35
C LYS A 208 -9.50 -16.25 -6.70
N GLY A 209 -10.81 -16.01 -6.83
CA GLY A 209 -11.62 -16.35 -8.00
C GLY A 209 -11.53 -15.35 -9.15
N ALA A 210 -10.91 -14.18 -8.93
CA ALA A 210 -10.81 -13.11 -9.90
C ALA A 210 -10.20 -13.59 -11.23
N SER A 211 -10.89 -13.29 -12.32
CA SER A 211 -10.40 -13.56 -13.68
C SER A 211 -9.42 -12.49 -14.15
N CYS A 212 -9.40 -11.33 -13.49
CA CYS A 212 -8.50 -10.23 -13.79
C CYS A 212 -7.01 -10.63 -13.70
N THR A 213 -6.25 -10.11 -14.65
CA THR A 213 -4.78 -10.26 -14.75
C THR A 213 -4.04 -8.92 -14.65
N LYS A 214 -4.80 -7.83 -14.44
CA LYS A 214 -4.34 -6.44 -14.32
C LYS A 214 -5.14 -5.77 -13.20
N ASP A 215 -4.57 -4.77 -12.54
CA ASP A 215 -5.18 -4.15 -11.35
C ASP A 215 -6.40 -3.29 -11.67
N ASP A 216 -6.40 -2.56 -12.79
CA ASP A 216 -7.55 -1.72 -13.19
C ASP A 216 -8.82 -2.57 -13.36
N CYS A 217 -8.66 -3.80 -13.86
CA CYS A 217 -9.76 -4.77 -13.99
C CYS A 217 -10.30 -5.19 -12.62
N ALA A 218 -9.44 -5.28 -11.61
CA ALA A 218 -9.83 -5.77 -10.30
C ALA A 218 -10.71 -4.76 -9.54
N ILE A 219 -10.60 -3.46 -9.79
CA ILE A 219 -11.49 -2.46 -9.16
C ILE A 219 -12.94 -2.71 -9.55
N ASP A 220 -13.16 -2.95 -10.86
CA ASP A 220 -14.47 -3.24 -11.41
C ASP A 220 -14.96 -4.62 -10.95
N GLU A 221 -14.11 -5.65 -11.05
CA GLU A 221 -14.48 -7.04 -10.69
C GLU A 221 -14.76 -7.18 -9.17
N LEU A 222 -14.04 -6.43 -8.33
CA LEU A 222 -14.22 -6.43 -6.88
C LEU A 222 -15.20 -5.36 -6.38
N ASN A 223 -15.77 -4.55 -7.29
CA ASN A 223 -16.73 -3.49 -6.99
C ASN A 223 -16.22 -2.50 -5.93
N LEU A 224 -14.98 -1.99 -6.10
CA LEU A 224 -14.30 -1.12 -5.14
C LEU A 224 -14.44 0.39 -5.44
N VAL A 225 -15.20 0.74 -6.49
CA VAL A 225 -15.32 2.13 -6.99
C VAL A 225 -15.81 3.10 -5.91
N ALA A 226 -16.80 2.69 -5.10
CA ALA A 226 -17.38 3.54 -4.08
C ALA A 226 -16.39 3.84 -2.94
N GLU A 227 -15.66 2.81 -2.51
CA GLU A 227 -14.61 2.91 -1.49
C GLU A 227 -13.45 3.77 -1.98
N HIS A 228 -12.98 3.53 -3.21
CA HIS A 228 -11.93 4.32 -3.83
C HIS A 228 -12.29 5.82 -3.88
N LYS A 229 -13.50 6.16 -4.36
CA LYS A 229 -14.00 7.54 -4.40
C LYS A 229 -14.04 8.18 -3.01
N LYS A 230 -14.45 7.42 -1.99
CA LYS A 230 -14.50 7.91 -0.62
C LYS A 230 -13.11 8.28 -0.11
N ILE A 231 -12.13 7.41 -0.31
CA ILE A 231 -10.76 7.65 0.14
C ILE A 231 -10.18 8.87 -0.58
N HIS A 232 -10.37 8.96 -1.90
CA HIS A 232 -9.94 10.12 -2.69
C HIS A 232 -10.52 11.45 -2.19
N ASN A 233 -11.82 11.49 -1.88
CA ASN A 233 -12.44 12.69 -1.33
C ASN A 233 -11.83 13.07 0.02
N PHE A 234 -11.62 12.09 0.91
CA PHE A 234 -10.95 12.33 2.18
C PHE A 234 -9.55 12.92 1.99
N LEU A 235 -8.75 12.36 1.08
CA LEU A 235 -7.42 12.90 0.77
C LEU A 235 -7.49 14.34 0.27
N PHE A 236 -8.38 14.61 -0.68
CA PHE A 236 -8.55 15.93 -1.27
C PHE A 236 -8.93 16.97 -0.22
N ASP A 237 -9.87 16.64 0.66
CA ASP A 237 -10.37 17.56 1.69
C ASP A 237 -9.34 17.85 2.80
N ASN A 238 -8.42 16.91 3.06
CA ASN A 238 -7.49 17.00 4.20
C ASN A 238 -6.05 17.36 3.81
N LEU A 239 -5.67 17.28 2.52
CA LEU A 239 -4.27 17.44 2.06
C LEU A 239 -3.60 18.72 2.57
N HIS A 240 -4.35 19.82 2.69
CA HIS A 240 -3.83 21.11 3.14
C HIS A 240 -3.61 21.22 4.65
N THR A 241 -4.19 20.30 5.42
CA THR A 241 -4.13 20.32 6.90
C THR A 241 -3.22 19.26 7.48
N ILE A 242 -2.79 18.30 6.66
CA ILE A 242 -1.96 17.19 7.11
C ILE A 242 -0.51 17.67 7.30
N PRO A 243 0.06 17.57 8.52
CA PRO A 243 1.46 17.87 8.73
C PRO A 243 2.33 16.92 7.93
N SER A 244 3.36 17.44 7.26
CA SER A 244 4.35 16.61 6.58
C SER A 244 5.10 15.75 7.60
N ILE A 245 5.31 14.48 7.22
CA ILE A 245 6.12 13.55 8.00
C ILE A 245 7.57 14.01 7.95
N GLN A 246 8.20 14.08 9.11
CA GLN A 246 9.61 14.47 9.24
C GLN A 246 10.53 13.25 9.18
N GLU A 247 11.80 13.46 8.82
CA GLU A 247 12.82 12.40 8.77
C GLU A 247 12.91 11.61 10.09
N GLU A 248 12.95 12.33 11.22
CA GLU A 248 13.02 11.75 12.57
C GLU A 248 11.83 10.85 12.88
N GLU A 249 10.64 11.23 12.41
CA GLU A 249 9.42 10.46 12.60
C GLU A 249 9.47 9.13 11.84
N LEU A 250 10.02 9.14 10.62
CA LEU A 250 10.24 7.93 9.83
C LEU A 250 11.33 7.05 10.46
N LEU A 251 12.45 7.63 10.90
CA LEU A 251 13.48 6.89 11.64
C LEU A 251 12.92 6.24 12.91
N ASN A 252 12.07 6.95 13.66
CA ASN A 252 11.38 6.42 14.83
C ASN A 252 10.41 5.30 14.49
N ALA A 253 9.62 5.47 13.42
CA ALA A 253 8.67 4.46 12.97
C ALA A 253 9.37 3.11 12.70
N PHE A 254 10.53 3.16 12.06
CA PHE A 254 11.26 2.00 11.59
C PHE A 254 12.37 1.50 12.54
N SER A 255 12.53 2.11 13.73
CA SER A 255 13.61 1.78 14.67
C SER A 255 13.53 0.35 15.24
N LEU A 256 12.36 -0.28 15.18
CA LEU A 256 12.13 -1.63 15.69
C LEU A 256 12.48 -2.73 14.68
N ILE A 257 12.79 -2.38 13.42
CA ILE A 257 13.05 -3.35 12.38
C ILE A 257 14.55 -3.53 12.18
N GLN A 258 15.04 -4.75 12.35
CA GLN A 258 16.45 -5.08 12.22
C GLN A 258 16.83 -5.39 10.76
N ASP A 259 18.11 -5.22 10.41
CA ASP A 259 18.68 -5.59 9.10
C ASP A 259 19.13 -7.06 9.00
#